data_AF-A0A2V7D166-F1
#
_entry.id   AF-A0A2V7D166-F1
#
_cell.length_a   1.000
_cell.length_b   1.000
_cell.length_c   1.000
_cell.angle_alpha   90.00
_cell.angle_beta   90.00
_cell.angle_gamma   90.00
#
_symmetry.space_group_name_H-M   'P 1'
#
loop_
_entity.id
_entity.type
_entity.pdbx_description
1 polymer ?
#
loop_
_entity_poly.entity_id
_entity_poly.type
_entity_poly.pdbx_seq_one_letter_code
_entity_poly.pdbx_strand_id
1 'polypeptide(L)'
;MAAIDWANVQQRLEWEATPQAYDQIRTVWLKHCDTELKQDMDGLLSTLTEDCVYSVLRTTAAGSTSHRWDGQKGARAFYTDLFRAFPAVSLARQ
;
A
#
# COMPACT_ATOMS: atom_id res chain seq x y z
N MET A 1 -11.42 -15.15 6.29
CA MET A 1 -10.48 -14.35 7.10
C MET A 1 -9.08 -14.64 6.59
N ALA A 2 -8.32 -13.65 6.13
CA ALA A 2 -6.87 -13.83 6.08
C ALA A 2 -6.36 -13.49 7.48
N ALA A 3 -6.16 -14.50 8.32
CA ALA A 3 -5.51 -14.31 9.60
C ALA A 3 -4.09 -13.78 9.35
N ILE A 4 -3.63 -12.85 10.18
CA ILE A 4 -2.21 -12.47 10.18
C ILE A 4 -1.43 -13.74 10.51
N ASP A 5 -0.55 -14.16 9.61
CA ASP A 5 0.38 -15.25 9.86
C ASP A 5 1.49 -14.74 10.78
N TRP A 6 1.26 -14.90 12.08
CA TRP A 6 2.18 -14.43 13.11
C TRP A 6 3.55 -15.12 13.05
N ALA A 7 3.62 -16.36 12.57
CA ALA A 7 4.90 -17.06 12.39
C ALA A 7 5.73 -16.39 11.28
N ASN A 8 5.08 -15.96 10.20
CA ASN A 8 5.73 -15.18 9.15
C ASN A 8 6.24 -13.83 9.65
N VAL A 9 5.46 -13.13 10.50
CA VAL A 9 5.88 -11.85 11.08
C VAL A 9 7.11 -12.00 11.96
N GLN A 10 7.14 -13.00 12.85
CA GLN A 10 8.29 -13.27 13.71
C GLN A 10 9.56 -13.55 12.90
N GLN A 11 9.46 -14.37 11.86
CA GLN A 11 10.57 -14.65 10.95
C GLN A 11 11.11 -13.38 10.26
N ARG A 12 10.25 -12.43 9.89
CA ARG A 12 10.67 -11.16 9.28
C ARG A 12 11.36 -10.22 10.26
N LEU A 13 11.05 -10.31 11.55
CA LEU A 13 11.74 -9.51 12.58
C LEU A 13 13.20 -9.95 12.78
N GLU A 14 13.52 -11.19 12.40
CA GLU A 14 14.89 -11.72 12.42
C GLU A 14 15.71 -11.30 11.19
N TRP A 15 15.09 -10.65 10.19
CA TRP A 15 15.80 -10.22 8.99
C TRP A 15 16.82 -9.14 9.30
N GLU A 16 18.03 -9.30 8.75
CA GLU A 16 19.08 -8.31 8.89
C GLU A 16 18.74 -7.03 8.09
N ALA A 17 18.65 -5.90 8.79
CA ALA A 17 18.42 -4.60 8.18
C ALA A 17 19.76 -3.92 7.83
N THR A 18 20.32 -4.27 6.67
CA THR A 18 21.56 -3.63 6.18
C THR A 18 21.27 -2.21 5.64
N PRO A 19 22.26 -1.29 5.67
CA PRO A 19 22.10 0.04 5.08
C PRO A 19 21.71 0.01 3.61
N GLN A 20 22.26 -0.93 2.83
CA GLN A 20 21.95 -1.09 1.42
C GLN A 20 20.49 -1.52 1.20
N ALA A 21 19.99 -2.50 1.96
CA ALA A 21 18.61 -2.94 1.87
C ALA A 21 17.65 -1.81 2.30
N TYR A 22 18.00 -1.06 3.34
CA TYR A 22 17.26 0.12 3.76
C TYR A 22 17.15 1.15 2.64
N ASP A 23 18.26 1.51 1.99
CA ASP A 23 18.27 2.52 0.92
C ASP A 23 17.44 2.08 -0.30
N GLN A 24 17.45 0.79 -0.63
CA GLN A 24 16.61 0.22 -1.68
C GLN A 24 15.13 0.34 -1.35
N ILE A 25 14.72 -0.10 -0.16
CA ILE A 25 13.32 -0.03 0.30
C ILE A 25 12.87 1.43 0.39
N ARG A 26 13.71 2.30 0.96
CA ARG A 26 13.42 3.73 1.11
C ARG A 26 13.21 4.41 -0.23
N THR A 27 14.05 4.12 -1.22
CA THR A 27 13.92 4.68 -2.57
C THR A 27 12.58 4.31 -3.21
N VAL A 28 12.19 3.03 -3.14
CA VAL A 28 10.90 2.56 -3.68
C VAL A 28 9.73 3.17 -2.92
N TRP A 29 9.80 3.22 -1.58
CA TRP A 29 8.78 3.80 -0.72
C TRP A 29 8.54 5.29 -1.02
N LEU A 30 9.61 6.07 -1.15
CA LEU A 30 9.50 7.50 -1.46
C LEU A 30 8.87 7.75 -2.83
N LYS A 31 9.24 6.95 -3.84
CA LYS A 31 8.60 7.01 -5.16
C LYS A 31 7.10 6.68 -5.06
N HIS A 32 6.74 5.64 -4.30
CA HIS A 32 5.35 5.25 -4.07
C HIS A 32 4.54 6.42 -3.48
N CYS A 33 5.00 6.99 -2.36
CA CYS A 33 4.33 8.12 -1.71
C CYS A 33 4.21 9.36 -2.61
N ASP A 34 5.25 9.70 -3.38
CA ASP A 34 5.23 10.84 -4.30
C ASP A 34 4.18 10.64 -5.42
N THR A 35 4.15 9.45 -6.02
CA THR A 35 3.17 9.12 -7.07
C THR A 35 1.74 9.06 -6.52
N GLU A 36 1.55 8.55 -5.31
CA GLU A 36 0.25 8.54 -4.62
C GLU A 36 -0.25 9.96 -4.34
N LEU A 37 0.62 10.83 -3.81
CA LEU A 37 0.30 12.22 -3.52
C LEU A 37 -0.08 13.02 -4.77
N LYS A 38 0.59 12.74 -5.90
CA LYS A 38 0.28 13.33 -7.21
C LYS A 38 -0.92 12.70 -7.90
N GLN A 39 -1.50 11.65 -7.31
CA GLN A 39 -2.49 10.77 -7.94
C GLN A 39 -2.04 10.23 -9.31
N ASP A 40 -0.74 10.02 -9.49
CA ASP A 40 -0.14 9.42 -10.68
C ASP A 40 -0.31 7.90 -10.63
N MET A 41 -1.38 7.42 -11.25
CA MET A 41 -1.74 5.99 -11.23
C MET A 41 -0.67 5.10 -11.87
N ASP A 42 -0.10 5.51 -13.00
CA ASP A 42 0.85 4.66 -13.71
C ASP A 42 2.22 4.67 -13.02
N GLY A 43 2.63 5.82 -12.48
CA GLY A 43 3.77 5.94 -11.58
C GLY A 43 3.62 5.06 -10.34
N LEU A 44 2.44 5.07 -9.72
CA LEU A 44 2.13 4.27 -8.55
C LEU A 44 2.20 2.77 -8.84
N LEU A 45 1.54 2.31 -9.90
CA LEU A 45 1.55 0.89 -10.28
C LEU A 45 2.97 0.40 -10.60
N SER A 46 3.85 1.26 -11.12
CA SER A 46 5.26 0.92 -11.38
C SER A 46 6.09 0.63 -10.12
N THR A 47 5.57 0.95 -8.93
CA THR A 47 6.22 0.64 -7.64
C THR A 47 5.76 -0.67 -7.01
N LEU A 48 4.78 -1.33 -7.63
CA LEU A 48 4.14 -2.54 -7.14
C LEU A 48 4.53 -3.74 -7.99
N THR A 49 4.70 -4.89 -7.34
CA THR A 49 4.85 -6.16 -8.07
C THR A 49 3.56 -6.53 -8.78
N GLU A 50 3.66 -7.34 -9.84
CA GLU A 50 2.48 -7.77 -10.62
C GLU A 50 1.45 -8.53 -9.75
N ASP A 51 1.95 -9.26 -8.76
CA ASP A 51 1.21 -10.09 -7.80
C ASP A 51 0.86 -9.35 -6.50
N CYS A 52 0.97 -8.01 -6.45
CA CYS A 52 0.69 -7.24 -5.25
C CYS A 52 -0.73 -7.49 -4.70
N VAL A 53 -0.90 -7.38 -3.39
CA VAL A 53 -2.20 -7.59 -2.74
C VAL A 53 -2.49 -6.44 -1.79
N TYR A 54 -3.64 -5.80 -1.99
CA TYR A 54 -4.20 -4.84 -1.05
C TYR A 54 -5.28 -5.52 -0.22
N SER A 55 -5.19 -5.39 1.09
CA SER A 55 -6.22 -5.88 2.01
C SER A 55 -6.58 -4.81 3.02
N VAL A 56 -7.87 -4.48 3.12
CA VAL A 56 -8.40 -3.56 4.11
C VAL A 56 -9.32 -4.33 5.05
N LEU A 57 -9.00 -4.29 6.35
CA LEU A 57 -9.88 -4.79 7.40
C LEU A 57 -10.69 -3.63 7.95
N ARG A 58 -12.02 -3.68 7.80
CA ARG A 58 -12.96 -2.75 8.40
C ARG A 58 -13.61 -3.42 9.60
N THR A 59 -13.28 -2.97 10.80
CA THR A 59 -13.92 -3.41 12.05
C THR A 59 -14.97 -2.41 12.49
N THR A 60 -16.15 -2.90 12.82
CA THR A 60 -17.29 -2.12 13.33
C THR A 60 -17.86 -2.79 14.59
N ALA A 61 -18.76 -2.13 15.31
CA ALA A 61 -19.46 -2.73 16.44
C ALA A 61 -20.24 -4.01 16.08
N ALA A 62 -20.62 -4.18 14.80
CA ALA A 62 -21.34 -5.35 14.29
C ALA A 62 -20.40 -6.49 13.82
N GLY A 63 -19.08 -6.29 13.86
CA GLY A 63 -18.08 -7.27 13.42
C GLY A 63 -17.07 -6.70 12.42
N SER A 64 -16.22 -7.57 11.88
CA SER A 64 -15.14 -7.21 10.95
C SER A 64 -15.39 -7.74 9.54
N THR A 65 -15.28 -6.87 8.54
CA THR A 65 -15.33 -7.22 7.12
C THR A 65 -13.99 -6.94 6.48
N SER A 66 -13.44 -7.89 5.72
CA SER A 66 -12.22 -7.68 4.94
C SER A 66 -12.55 -7.51 3.46
N HIS A 67 -11.94 -6.52 2.83
CA HIS A 67 -11.93 -6.41 1.36
C HIS A 67 -10.51 -6.63 0.84
N ARG A 68 -10.39 -7.35 -0.27
CA ARG A 68 -9.11 -7.70 -0.89
C ARG A 68 -9.12 -7.37 -2.38
N TRP A 69 -8.01 -6.85 -2.87
CA TRP A 69 -7.77 -6.58 -4.27
C TRP A 69 -6.46 -7.25 -4.69
N ASP A 70 -6.50 -8.06 -5.74
CA ASP A 70 -5.37 -8.88 -6.20
C ASP A 70 -4.74 -8.33 -7.49
N GLY A 71 -3.42 -8.32 -7.50
CA GLY A 71 -2.56 -7.84 -8.57
C GLY A 71 -2.68 -6.34 -8.83
N GLN A 72 -1.93 -5.86 -9.82
CA GLN A 72 -1.95 -4.44 -10.22
C GLN A 72 -3.35 -3.98 -10.70
N LYS A 73 -4.14 -4.87 -11.31
CA LYS A 73 -5.54 -4.57 -11.66
C LYS A 73 -6.38 -4.27 -10.42
N GLY A 74 -6.20 -5.07 -9.37
CA GLY A 74 -6.84 -4.85 -8.08
C GLY A 74 -6.37 -3.55 -7.43
N ALA A 75 -5.05 -3.31 -7.39
CA ALA A 75 -4.48 -2.07 -6.87
C ALA A 75 -5.06 -0.83 -7.58
N ARG A 76 -5.16 -0.86 -8.92
CA ARG A 76 -5.76 0.23 -9.70
C ARG A 76 -7.20 0.52 -9.27
N ALA A 77 -8.01 -0.52 -9.04
CA ALA A 77 -9.39 -0.34 -8.56
C ALA A 77 -9.43 0.29 -7.16
N PHE A 78 -8.59 -0.21 -6.24
CA PHE A 78 -8.46 0.35 -4.89
C PHE A 78 -8.08 1.85 -4.92
N TYR A 79 -7.01 2.22 -5.62
CA TYR A 79 -6.57 3.62 -5.68
C TYR A 79 -7.56 4.53 -6.41
N THR A 80 -8.29 4.02 -7.40
CA THR A 80 -9.35 4.78 -8.07
C THR A 80 -10.45 5.17 -7.07
N ASP A 81 -10.89 4.24 -6.23
CA ASP A 81 -11.89 4.51 -5.20
C ASP A 81 -11.33 5.42 -4.10
N LEU A 82 -10.07 5.22 -3.70
CA LEU A 82 -9.37 6.05 -2.71
C LEU A 82 -9.28 7.51 -3.17
N PHE A 83 -8.78 7.76 -4.38
CA PHE A 83 -8.65 9.11 -4.94
C PHE A 83 -9.99 9.77 -5.19
N ARG A 84 -11.05 9.00 -5.47
CA ARG A 84 -12.41 9.53 -5.54
C ARG A 84 -12.92 9.96 -4.17
N ALA A 85 -12.63 9.19 -3.13
CA ALA A 85 -13.06 9.48 -1.76
C ALA A 85 -12.29 10.67 -1.15
N PHE A 86 -11.02 10.83 -1.51
CA PHE A 86 -10.14 11.90 -1.05
C PHE A 86 -9.52 12.62 -2.26
N PRO A 87 -10.27 13.53 -2.90
CA PRO A 87 -9.73 14.29 -4.02
C PRO A 87 -8.56 15.18 -3.55
N ALA A 88 -7.53 15.32 -4.39
CA ALA A 88 -6.34 16.09 -4.09
C ALA A 88 -6.67 17.47 -3.48
N VAL A 89 -6.24 17.66 -2.23
CA VAL A 89 -6.16 18.99 -1.63
C VAL A 89 -4.89 19.63 -2.18
N SER A 90 -5.01 20.66 -3.02
CA SER A 90 -3.86 21.53 -3.23
C SER A 90 -3.56 22.21 -1.90
N LEU A 91 -2.48 21.83 -1.23
CA LEU A 91 -1.81 22.72 -0.29
C LEU A 91 -1.28 23.90 -1.12
N ALA A 92 -2.17 24.84 -1.46
CA ALA A 92 -1.75 26.19 -1.75
C ALA A 92 -1.01 26.63 -0.48
N ARG A 93 0.33 26.70 -0.57
CA ARG A 93 1.17 27.35 0.43
C ARG A 93 0.45 28.62 0.88
N GLN A 94 -0.03 28.64 2.12
CA GLN A 94 -0.24 29.87 2.86
C GLN A 94 1.08 30.24 3.52
#